data_AF-A0A4P6K413-F1
#
_entry.id   AF-A0A4P6K413-F1
#
_cell.length_a   1.000
_cell.length_b   1.000
_cell.length_c   1.000
_cell.angle_alpha   90.00
_cell.angle_beta   90.00
_cell.angle_gamma   90.00
#
_symmetry.space_group_name_H-M   'P 1'
#
loop_
_entity.id
_entity.type
_entity.pdbx_description
1 polymer ?
#
loop_
_entity_poly.entity_id
_entity_poly.type
_entity_poly.pdbx_seq_one_letter_code
_entity_poly.pdbx_strand_id
1 'polypeptide(L)'
;MGDSSAAFRKQIRNYQNDLQQMKDLVSHAHALIEKERDIGPGQCARIVRSMRVAEEPLYKFSELLDTPELLPLPARSIRHPLLITLDYTKSLLHDLLYDIASLHHAYRNCSYYEACKHREHILYQLSAFEQKREDIVQSMDRLLFKANACL
;
A
#
# COMPACT_ATOMS: atom_id res chain seq x y z
N MET A 1 13.56 29.37 11.41
CA MET A 1 13.09 28.00 11.72
C MET A 1 11.68 27.68 11.20
N GLY A 2 10.98 28.55 10.47
CA GLY A 2 9.59 28.30 10.01
C GLY A 2 9.42 27.42 8.75
N ASP A 3 10.45 27.27 7.91
CA ASP A 3 10.33 26.61 6.59
C ASP A 3 10.23 25.08 6.62
N SER A 4 10.96 24.43 7.53
CA SER A 4 11.05 22.96 7.60
C SER A 4 9.70 22.30 7.95
N SER A 5 8.91 22.93 8.82
CA SER A 5 7.60 22.43 9.24
C SER A 5 6.56 22.49 8.11
N ALA A 6 6.59 23.54 7.29
CA ALA A 6 5.70 23.68 6.14
C ALA A 6 6.06 22.68 5.02
N ALA A 7 7.35 22.48 4.75
CA ALA A 7 7.84 21.50 3.80
C ALA A 7 7.46 20.07 4.20
N PHE A 8 7.66 19.69 5.46
CA PHE A 8 7.26 18.38 6.00
C PHE A 8 5.75 18.14 5.84
N ARG A 9 4.91 19.11 6.24
CA ARG A 9 3.44 19.01 6.08
C ARG A 9 3.03 18.79 4.62
N LYS A 10 3.65 19.51 3.70
CA LYS A 10 3.38 19.37 2.26
C LYS A 10 3.76 17.97 1.77
N GLN A 11 4.89 17.44 2.20
CA GLN A 11 5.31 16.08 1.85
C GLN A 11 4.33 15.02 2.37
N ILE A 12 3.93 15.09 3.64
CA ILE A 12 2.95 14.13 4.19
C ILE A 12 1.62 14.16 3.44
N ARG A 13 1.12 15.36 3.09
CA ARG A 13 -0.11 15.49 2.28
C ARG A 13 0.03 14.90 0.88
N ASN A 14 1.19 15.06 0.24
CA ASN A 14 1.44 14.42 -1.05
C ASN A 14 1.36 12.90 -0.94
N TYR A 15 1.98 12.31 0.09
CA TYR A 15 1.90 10.87 0.31
C TYR A 15 0.47 10.40 0.64
N GLN A 16 -0.34 11.20 1.33
CA GLN A 16 -1.76 10.89 1.54
C GLN A 16 -2.53 10.81 0.20
N ASN A 17 -2.25 11.73 -0.73
CA ASN A 17 -2.85 11.66 -2.07
C ASN A 17 -2.39 10.40 -2.82
N ASP A 18 -1.11 10.04 -2.71
CA ASP A 18 -0.58 8.83 -3.34
C ASP A 18 -1.26 7.56 -2.77
N LEU A 19 -1.44 7.48 -1.43
CA LEU A 19 -2.17 6.39 -0.78
C LEU A 19 -3.65 6.33 -1.18
N GLN A 20 -4.26 7.48 -1.47
CA GLN A 20 -5.63 7.52 -2.00
C GLN A 20 -5.70 6.95 -3.41
N GLN A 21 -4.74 7.27 -4.29
CA GLN A 21 -4.67 6.66 -5.62
C GLN A 21 -4.44 5.15 -5.53
N MET A 22 -3.62 4.68 -4.59
CA MET A 22 -3.45 3.24 -4.34
C MET A 22 -4.76 2.56 -3.99
N LYS A 23 -5.60 3.20 -3.16
CA LYS A 23 -6.93 2.67 -2.80
C LYS A 23 -7.76 2.38 -4.05
N ASP A 24 -7.84 3.34 -4.95
CA ASP A 24 -8.66 3.22 -6.15
C ASP A 24 -8.17 2.06 -7.05
N LEU A 25 -6.85 1.88 -7.15
CA LEU A 25 -6.22 0.79 -7.91
C LEU A 25 -6.47 -0.58 -7.28
N VAL A 26 -6.36 -0.68 -5.95
CA VAL A 26 -6.58 -1.91 -5.19
C VAL A 26 -8.06 -2.31 -5.24
N SER A 27 -8.97 -1.36 -5.01
CA SER A 27 -10.40 -1.62 -5.10
C SER A 27 -10.82 -2.02 -6.53
N HIS A 28 -10.17 -1.45 -7.56
CA HIS A 28 -10.37 -1.91 -8.94
C HIS A 28 -9.87 -3.34 -9.17
N ALA A 29 -8.68 -3.68 -8.67
CA ALA A 29 -8.14 -5.04 -8.73
C ALA A 29 -9.07 -6.04 -8.01
N HIS A 30 -9.53 -5.70 -6.81
CA HIS A 30 -10.48 -6.50 -6.06
C HIS A 30 -11.77 -6.74 -6.84
N ALA A 31 -12.39 -5.69 -7.38
CA ALA A 31 -13.62 -5.81 -8.15
C ALA A 31 -13.45 -6.66 -9.42
N LEU A 32 -12.31 -6.56 -10.11
CA LEU A 32 -12.01 -7.41 -11.27
C LEU A 32 -11.85 -8.87 -10.84
N ILE A 33 -11.07 -9.11 -9.79
CA ILE A 33 -10.76 -10.47 -9.34
C ILE A 33 -12.00 -11.13 -8.73
N GLU A 34 -12.89 -10.39 -8.09
CA GLU A 34 -14.13 -10.91 -7.50
C GLU A 34 -15.24 -11.21 -8.52
N LYS A 35 -15.31 -10.46 -9.63
CA LYS A 35 -16.42 -10.60 -10.59
C LYS A 35 -16.12 -11.56 -11.74
N GLU A 36 -14.87 -11.62 -12.20
CA GLU A 36 -14.52 -12.38 -13.39
C GLU A 36 -14.49 -13.88 -13.10
N ARG A 37 -15.08 -14.70 -13.98
CA ARG A 37 -15.12 -16.16 -13.78
C ARG A 37 -13.77 -16.82 -14.09
N ASP A 38 -13.05 -16.27 -15.04
CA ASP A 38 -11.70 -16.65 -15.45
C ASP A 38 -10.91 -15.37 -15.75
N ILE A 39 -9.66 -15.32 -15.30
CA ILE A 39 -8.80 -14.15 -15.45
C ILE A 39 -7.65 -14.53 -16.37
N GLY A 40 -7.68 -13.93 -17.57
CA GLY A 40 -6.65 -14.17 -18.58
C GLY A 40 -5.30 -13.53 -18.21
N PRO A 41 -4.21 -13.96 -18.86
CA PRO A 41 -2.87 -13.48 -18.54
C PRO A 41 -2.71 -11.98 -18.82
N GLY A 42 -3.41 -11.45 -19.83
CA GLY A 42 -3.44 -10.02 -20.12
C GLY A 42 -4.13 -9.20 -19.02
N GLN A 43 -5.15 -9.73 -18.36
CA GLN A 43 -5.81 -9.07 -17.22
C GLN A 43 -4.90 -9.09 -16.00
N CYS A 44 -4.30 -10.24 -15.66
CA CYS A 44 -3.29 -10.32 -14.60
C CYS A 44 -2.16 -9.32 -14.81
N ALA A 45 -1.57 -9.27 -16.01
CA ALA A 45 -0.49 -8.34 -16.33
C ALA A 45 -0.90 -6.86 -16.19
N ARG A 46 -2.15 -6.51 -16.56
CA ARG A 46 -2.69 -5.15 -16.38
C ARG A 46 -2.87 -4.81 -14.90
N ILE A 47 -3.43 -5.72 -14.11
CA ILE A 47 -3.62 -5.53 -12.67
C ILE A 47 -2.27 -5.34 -11.98
N VAL A 48 -1.31 -6.24 -12.22
CA VAL A 48 0.06 -6.15 -11.68
C VAL A 48 0.71 -4.82 -12.04
N ARG A 49 0.64 -4.39 -13.30
CA ARG A 49 1.22 -3.11 -13.73
C ARG A 49 0.58 -1.93 -13.00
N SER A 50 -0.74 -1.93 -12.87
CA SER A 50 -1.47 -0.89 -12.15
C SER A 50 -1.08 -0.85 -10.68
N MET A 51 -0.99 -2.01 -10.02
CA MET A 51 -0.68 -2.10 -8.60
C MET A 51 0.78 -1.78 -8.26
N ARG A 52 1.73 -2.01 -9.17
CA ARG A 52 3.14 -1.61 -8.98
C ARG A 52 3.35 -0.12 -8.75
N VAL A 53 2.40 0.73 -9.18
CA VAL A 53 2.44 2.18 -8.88
C VAL A 53 2.42 2.44 -7.37
N ALA A 54 1.91 1.50 -6.57
CA ALA A 54 1.92 1.58 -5.11
C ALA A 54 3.30 1.37 -4.48
N GLU A 55 4.28 0.81 -5.19
CA GLU A 55 5.62 0.55 -4.64
C GLU A 55 6.32 1.87 -4.29
N GLU A 56 6.36 2.81 -5.24
CA GLU A 56 7.14 4.04 -5.13
C GLU A 56 6.74 4.92 -3.92
N PRO A 57 5.46 5.20 -3.66
CA PRO A 57 5.11 6.05 -2.52
C PRO A 57 5.32 5.35 -1.17
N LEU A 58 5.23 4.01 -1.10
CA LEU A 58 5.60 3.26 0.10
C LEU A 58 7.10 3.36 0.37
N TYR A 59 7.96 3.24 -0.66
CA TYR A 59 9.40 3.41 -0.52
C TYR A 59 9.79 4.83 -0.10
N LYS A 60 9.30 5.84 -0.82
CA LYS A 60 9.59 7.24 -0.51
C LYS A 60 9.13 7.65 0.89
N PHE A 61 8.00 7.11 1.35
CA PHE A 61 7.54 7.40 2.70
C PHE A 61 8.40 6.70 3.76
N SER A 62 8.85 5.47 3.53
CA SER A 62 9.87 4.83 4.38
C SER A 62 11.16 5.68 4.45
N GLU A 63 11.67 6.17 3.32
CA GLU A 63 12.88 7.00 3.27
C GLU A 63 12.75 8.30 4.09
N LEU A 64 11.59 8.97 4.01
CA LEU A 64 11.32 10.14 4.83
C LEU A 64 11.40 9.80 6.32
N LEU A 65 10.80 8.68 6.72
CA LEU A 65 10.82 8.25 8.12
C LEU A 65 12.21 7.79 8.55
N ASP A 66 13.03 7.27 7.63
CA ASP A 66 14.41 6.86 7.88
C ASP A 66 15.42 8.00 7.93
N THR A 67 14.96 9.25 7.79
CA THR A 67 15.79 10.45 7.95
C THR A 67 15.31 11.25 9.19
N PRO A 68 15.74 10.90 10.42
CA PRO A 68 15.20 11.46 11.67
C PRO A 68 15.38 12.97 11.81
N GLU A 69 16.34 13.56 11.10
CA GLU A 69 16.63 14.99 11.06
C GLU A 69 15.52 15.78 10.37
N LEU A 70 14.78 15.14 9.46
CA LEU A 70 13.64 15.73 8.74
C LEU A 70 12.32 15.61 9.51
N LEU A 71 12.31 14.84 10.61
CA LEU A 71 11.12 14.63 11.43
C LEU A 71 11.05 15.65 12.58
N PRO A 72 9.89 16.30 12.80
CA PRO A 72 9.64 17.09 14.00
C PRO A 72 9.88 16.26 15.27
N LEU A 73 10.53 16.84 16.29
CA LEU A 73 10.86 16.15 17.55
C LEU A 73 9.68 15.37 18.17
N PRO A 74 8.45 15.92 18.27
CA PRO A 74 7.31 15.21 18.84
C PRO A 74 6.86 13.99 18.00
N ALA A 75 7.08 14.06 16.69
CA ALA A 75 6.68 13.06 15.72
C ALA A 75 7.64 11.85 15.68
N ARG A 76 8.88 12.00 16.16
CA ARG A 76 9.90 10.93 16.18
C ARG A 76 9.44 9.66 16.90
N SER A 77 8.62 9.79 17.94
CA SER A 77 8.05 8.65 18.68
C SER A 77 7.17 7.72 17.83
N ILE A 78 6.62 8.21 16.71
CA ILE A 78 5.74 7.43 15.82
C ILE A 78 6.56 6.74 14.71
N ARG A 79 7.81 7.15 14.50
CA ARG A 79 8.68 6.69 13.40
C ARG A 79 8.76 5.16 13.34
N HIS A 80 9.21 4.52 14.43
CA HIS A 80 9.48 3.07 14.41
C HIS A 80 8.23 2.23 14.19
N PRO A 81 7.10 2.45 14.90
CA PRO A 81 5.86 1.76 14.60
C PRO A 81 5.41 1.91 13.14
N LEU A 82 5.58 3.09 12.56
CA LEU A 82 5.15 3.34 11.19
C LEU A 82 6.06 2.69 10.14
N LEU A 83 7.38 2.67 10.40
CA LEU A 83 8.33 1.92 9.55
C LEU A 83 7.98 0.43 9.51
N ILE A 84 7.66 -0.18 10.66
CA ILE A 84 7.23 -1.58 10.73
C ILE A 84 5.97 -1.82 9.87
N THR A 85 4.97 -0.93 9.99
CA THR A 85 3.75 -1.02 9.18
C THR A 85 4.04 -0.88 7.68
N LEU A 86 4.96 0.02 7.30
CA LEU A 86 5.35 0.22 5.90
C LEU A 86 6.11 -0.99 5.34
N ASP A 87 7.05 -1.55 6.09
CA ASP A 87 7.79 -2.75 5.70
C ASP A 87 6.83 -3.93 5.50
N TYR A 88 5.91 -4.13 6.43
CA TYR A 88 4.87 -5.15 6.29
C TYR A 88 3.99 -4.91 5.05
N THR A 89 3.57 -3.66 4.82
CA THR A 89 2.74 -3.30 3.65
C THR A 89 3.48 -3.53 2.33
N LYS A 90 4.78 -3.24 2.28
CA LYS A 90 5.64 -3.50 1.10
C LYS A 90 5.75 -5.00 0.81
N SER A 91 5.98 -5.82 1.84
CA SER A 91 6.02 -7.28 1.68
C SER A 91 4.69 -7.82 1.19
N LEU A 92 3.58 -7.35 1.78
CA LEU A 92 2.23 -7.74 1.35
C LEU A 92 1.95 -7.36 -0.11
N LEU A 93 2.38 -6.18 -0.55
CA LEU A 93 2.27 -5.78 -1.96
C LEU A 93 3.07 -6.72 -2.86
N HIS A 94 4.29 -7.06 -2.48
CA HIS A 94 5.15 -7.95 -3.26
C HIS A 94 4.52 -9.34 -3.44
N ASP A 95 4.06 -9.94 -2.35
CA ASP A 95 3.38 -11.24 -2.36
C ASP A 95 2.12 -11.20 -3.23
N LEU A 96 1.33 -10.13 -3.08
CA LEU A 96 0.11 -9.94 -3.85
C LEU A 96 0.36 -9.78 -5.35
N LEU A 97 1.41 -9.05 -5.75
CA LEU A 97 1.80 -8.94 -7.16
C LEU A 97 2.21 -10.29 -7.74
N TYR A 98 2.90 -11.11 -6.95
CA TYR A 98 3.28 -12.47 -7.34
C TYR A 98 2.06 -13.39 -7.49
N ASP A 99 1.14 -13.36 -6.53
CA ASP A 99 -0.06 -14.19 -6.54
C ASP A 99 -1.00 -13.83 -7.71
N ILE A 100 -1.17 -12.53 -7.99
CA ILE A 100 -1.95 -12.07 -9.15
C ILE A 100 -1.28 -12.48 -10.47
N ALA A 101 0.05 -12.40 -10.55
CA ALA A 101 0.78 -12.81 -11.75
C ALA A 101 0.64 -14.31 -12.04
N SER A 102 0.52 -15.14 -11.00
CA SER A 102 0.38 -16.60 -11.11
C SER A 102 -1.07 -17.08 -11.23
N LEU A 103 -2.07 -16.25 -10.98
CA LEU A 103 -3.48 -16.63 -11.01
C LEU A 103 -3.93 -17.28 -12.33
N HIS A 104 -3.50 -16.75 -13.46
CA HIS A 104 -3.81 -17.36 -14.77
C HIS A 104 -3.24 -18.79 -14.88
N HIS A 105 -2.05 -19.02 -14.33
CA HIS A 105 -1.44 -20.35 -14.34
C HIS A 105 -2.25 -21.33 -13.49
N ALA A 106 -2.79 -20.88 -12.34
CA ALA A 106 -3.68 -21.68 -11.50
C ALA A 106 -4.95 -22.08 -12.25
N TYR A 107 -5.59 -21.16 -12.99
CA TYR A 107 -6.77 -21.48 -13.80
C TYR A 107 -6.49 -22.49 -14.92
N ARG A 108 -5.28 -22.51 -15.48
CA ARG A 108 -4.94 -23.41 -16.59
C ARG A 108 -4.43 -24.78 -16.18
N ASN A 109 -3.68 -24.86 -15.09
CA ASN A 109 -2.88 -26.05 -14.76
C ASN A 109 -3.33 -26.74 -13.47
N CYS A 110 -4.18 -26.09 -12.67
CA CYS A 110 -4.69 -26.66 -11.43
C CYS A 110 -6.17 -27.05 -11.57
N SER A 111 -6.70 -27.75 -10.58
CA SER A 111 -8.14 -27.99 -10.49
C SER A 111 -8.90 -26.68 -10.29
N TYR A 112 -10.17 -26.64 -10.72
CA TYR A 112 -11.03 -25.47 -10.48
C TYR A 112 -11.09 -25.08 -8.99
N TYR A 113 -11.09 -26.08 -8.10
CA TYR A 113 -11.08 -25.86 -6.65
C TYR A 113 -9.80 -25.14 -6.17
N GLU A 114 -8.63 -25.54 -6.67
CA GLU A 114 -7.36 -24.89 -6.34
C GLU A 114 -7.28 -23.47 -6.91
N ALA A 115 -7.76 -23.25 -8.13
CA ALA A 115 -7.84 -21.92 -8.72
C ALA A 115 -8.77 -21.00 -7.91
N CYS A 116 -9.91 -21.52 -7.42
CA CYS A 116 -10.80 -20.79 -6.52
C CYS A 116 -10.11 -20.45 -5.18
N LYS A 117 -9.37 -21.38 -4.58
CA LYS A 117 -8.59 -21.10 -3.36
C LYS A 117 -7.53 -20.02 -3.57
N HIS A 118 -6.83 -20.08 -4.71
CA HIS A 118 -5.82 -19.08 -5.07
C HIS A 118 -6.46 -17.69 -5.22
N ARG A 119 -7.62 -17.63 -5.87
CA ARG A 119 -8.43 -16.42 -5.98
C ARG A 119 -8.88 -15.88 -4.61
N GLU A 120 -9.41 -16.74 -3.75
CA GLU A 120 -9.83 -16.36 -2.39
C GLU A 120 -8.65 -15.82 -1.57
N HIS A 121 -7.47 -16.43 -1.71
CA HIS A 121 -6.25 -15.95 -1.08
C HIS A 121 -5.88 -14.54 -1.54
N ILE A 122 -5.92 -14.28 -2.85
CA ILE A 122 -5.67 -12.95 -3.41
C ILE A 122 -6.67 -11.92 -2.89
N LEU A 123 -7.97 -12.25 -2.85
CA LEU A 123 -9.01 -11.34 -2.33
C LEU A 123 -8.80 -11.01 -0.84
N TYR A 124 -8.39 -12.01 -0.05
CA TYR A 124 -8.02 -11.81 1.35
C TYR A 124 -6.81 -10.88 1.49
N GLN A 125 -5.75 -11.09 0.69
CA GLN A 125 -4.56 -10.23 0.71
C GLN A 125 -4.86 -8.80 0.26
N LEU A 126 -5.69 -8.61 -0.78
CA LEU A 126 -6.16 -7.29 -1.22
C LEU A 126 -6.87 -6.55 -0.07
N SER A 127 -7.78 -7.23 0.63
CA SER A 127 -8.47 -6.67 1.78
C SER A 127 -7.52 -6.30 2.92
N ALA A 128 -6.55 -7.17 3.21
CA ALA A 128 -5.50 -6.91 4.19
C ALA A 128 -4.64 -5.68 3.80
N PHE A 129 -4.35 -5.52 2.51
CA PHE A 129 -3.59 -4.38 1.98
C PHE A 129 -4.37 -3.07 2.13
N GLU A 130 -5.68 -3.07 1.82
CA GLU A 130 -6.54 -1.90 2.01
C GLU A 130 -6.60 -1.45 3.48
N GLN A 131 -6.67 -2.42 4.40
CA GLN A 131 -6.64 -2.17 5.84
C GLN A 131 -5.29 -1.59 6.28
N LYS A 132 -4.18 -2.15 5.81
CA LYS A 132 -2.84 -1.65 6.20
C LYS A 132 -2.56 -0.26 5.67
N ARG A 133 -3.00 0.05 4.45
CA ARG A 133 -3.00 1.40 3.90
C ARG A 133 -3.79 2.35 4.81
N GLU A 134 -4.94 1.95 5.32
CA GLU A 134 -5.72 2.76 6.28
C GLU A 134 -4.95 2.98 7.59
N ASP A 135 -4.31 1.95 8.13
CA ASP A 135 -3.46 2.05 9.32
C ASP A 135 -2.30 3.07 9.11
N ILE A 136 -1.74 3.12 7.90
CA ILE A 136 -0.71 4.10 7.51
C ILE A 136 -1.30 5.51 7.46
N VAL A 137 -2.45 5.72 6.83
CA VAL A 137 -3.13 7.03 6.74
C VAL A 137 -3.42 7.58 8.14
N GLN A 138 -3.97 6.77 9.03
CA GLN A 138 -4.23 7.17 10.42
C GLN A 138 -2.95 7.53 11.17
N SER A 139 -1.85 6.81 10.89
CA SER A 139 -0.54 7.11 11.47
C SER A 139 0.05 8.42 10.94
N MET A 140 -0.18 8.75 9.66
CA MET A 140 0.19 10.05 9.08
C MET A 140 -0.61 11.20 9.69
N ASP A 141 -1.90 11.01 9.95
CA ASP A 141 -2.71 12.03 10.63
C ASP A 141 -2.20 12.29 12.04
N ARG A 142 -1.80 11.23 12.76
CA ARG A 142 -1.14 11.36 14.07
C ARG A 142 0.21 12.07 13.97
N LEU A 143 1.01 11.80 12.94
CA LEU A 143 2.26 12.52 12.67
C LEU A 143 2.01 14.01 12.44
N LEU A 144 1.04 14.36 11.60
CA LEU A 144 0.65 15.75 11.32
C LEU A 144 0.13 16.45 12.57
N PHE A 145 -0.71 15.79 13.36
CA PHE A 145 -1.22 16.32 14.62
C PHE A 145 -0.09 16.65 15.59
N LYS A 146 0.84 15.70 15.81
CA LYS A 146 2.02 15.92 16.67
C LYS A 146 2.95 17.00 16.12
N ALA A 147 3.08 17.13 14.81
CA ALA A 147 3.88 18.18 14.18
C ALA A 147 3.26 19.58 14.34
N ASN A 148 1.94 19.67 14.47
CA ASN A 148 1.21 20.95 14.65
C ASN A 148 1.05 21.36 16.11
N ALA A 149 1.10 20.43 17.07
CA ALA A 149 1.02 20.72 18.50
C ALA A 149 2.24 21.48 19.07
N CYS A 150 3.21 21.85 18.22
CA CYS A 150 4.42 22.61 18.58
C CYS A 150 4.56 23.93 17.81
N LEU A 151 3.49 24.42 17.17
CA LEU A 151 3.36 25.81 16.72
C LEU A 151 2.64 26.63 17.79
#